data_AF-A0A929J0E1-F1
#
_entry.id   AF-A0A929J0E1-F1
#
_cell.length_a   1.000
_cell.length_b   1.000
_cell.length_c   1.000
_cell.angle_alpha   90.00
_cell.angle_beta   90.00
_cell.angle_gamma   90.00
#
_symmetry.space_group_name_H-M   'P 1'
#
loop_
_entity.id
_entity.type
_entity.pdbx_description
1 polymer ?
#
loop_
_entity_poly.entity_id
_entity_poly.type
_entity_poly.pdbx_seq_one_letter_code
_entity_poly.pdbx_strand_id
1 'polypeptide(L)'
;TLLGKSPLIIRNKIDLSQHSAGMEEGILYLSVKTGEGINILKEQLKQKVGFQNTEGNFMARRRHLDALQRTKLALTIALEHSTAFELLAEELRQAQQALNEITGKFTSDDLLGQIFSTFCLGK
;
A
#
# COMPACT_ATOMS: atom_id res chain seq x y z
N THR A 1 9.40 6.03 -6.67
CA THR A 1 10.55 6.31 -7.55
C THR A 1 11.03 5.01 -8.17
N LEU A 2 10.92 4.85 -9.50
CA LEU A 2 11.30 3.64 -10.26
C LEU A 2 12.83 3.46 -10.39
N LEU A 3 13.62 3.94 -9.43
CA LEU A 3 15.07 3.80 -9.43
C LEU A 3 15.43 2.43 -8.85
N GLY A 4 15.86 1.49 -9.71
CA GLY A 4 16.43 0.21 -9.30
C GLY A 4 16.06 -1.01 -10.14
N LYS A 5 15.17 -0.89 -11.14
CA LYS A 5 14.79 -2.04 -12.00
C LYS A 5 15.29 -1.86 -13.42
N SER A 6 16.05 -2.84 -13.91
CA SER A 6 16.58 -2.87 -15.28
C SER A 6 15.43 -2.70 -16.30
N PRO A 7 15.56 -1.84 -17.32
CA PRO A 7 14.51 -1.63 -18.32
C PRO A 7 14.19 -2.93 -19.06
N LEU A 8 12.93 -3.10 -19.50
CA LEU A 8 12.53 -4.17 -20.41
C LEU A 8 12.47 -3.60 -21.82
N ILE A 9 13.30 -4.12 -22.73
CA ILE A 9 13.33 -3.67 -24.12
C ILE A 9 12.28 -4.48 -24.89
N ILE A 10 11.41 -3.79 -25.64
CA ILE A 10 10.31 -4.40 -26.39
C ILE A 10 10.44 -4.02 -27.86
N ARG A 11 10.44 -5.02 -28.74
CA ARG A 11 10.33 -4.84 -30.20
C ARG A 11 8.95 -5.30 -30.65
N ASN A 12 8.14 -4.32 -30.98
CA ASN A 12 6.79 -4.53 -31.51
C ASN A 12 6.83 -4.77 -33.03
N LYS A 13 5.70 -5.23 -33.58
CA LYS A 13 5.42 -5.42 -35.01
C LYS A 13 6.13 -6.62 -35.64
N ILE A 14 6.25 -7.72 -34.90
CA ILE A 14 6.82 -8.98 -35.44
C ILE A 14 6.03 -9.53 -36.64
N ASP A 15 4.75 -9.16 -36.77
CA ASP A 15 3.90 -9.43 -37.92
C ASP A 15 4.44 -8.84 -39.24
N LEU A 16 5.36 -7.87 -39.15
CA LEU A 16 6.00 -7.25 -40.31
C LEU A 16 7.50 -7.59 -40.43
N SER A 17 8.14 -8.04 -39.35
CA SER A 17 9.60 -8.22 -39.32
C SER A 17 10.06 -9.67 -39.48
N GLN A 18 9.16 -10.63 -39.72
CA GLN A 18 9.45 -12.08 -39.77
C GLN A 18 10.15 -12.64 -38.52
N HIS A 19 10.11 -11.91 -37.39
CA HIS A 19 10.65 -12.42 -36.13
C HIS A 19 9.57 -13.26 -35.43
N SER A 20 9.99 -14.26 -34.67
CA SER A 20 9.07 -15.04 -33.83
C SER A 20 8.77 -14.30 -32.53
N ALA A 21 7.59 -14.56 -31.96
CA ALA A 21 7.25 -14.05 -30.65
C ALA A 21 8.10 -14.74 -29.58
N GLY A 22 8.78 -13.96 -28.73
CA GLY A 22 9.68 -14.55 -27.75
C GLY A 22 10.66 -13.58 -27.11
N MET A 23 11.51 -14.11 -26.24
CA MET A 23 12.63 -13.41 -25.64
C MET A 23 13.92 -13.82 -26.36
N GLU A 24 14.65 -12.85 -26.88
CA GLU A 24 15.94 -13.08 -27.53
C GLU A 24 16.90 -11.97 -27.08
N GLU A 25 18.05 -12.36 -26.53
CA GLU A 25 19.08 -11.45 -25.99
C GLU A 25 18.55 -10.39 -24.98
N GLY A 26 17.50 -10.72 -24.23
CA GLY A 26 16.88 -9.79 -23.27
C GLY A 26 15.94 -8.75 -23.90
N ILE A 27 15.64 -8.89 -25.20
CA ILE A 27 14.64 -8.12 -25.93
C ILE A 27 13.39 -8.98 -26.12
N LEU A 28 12.23 -8.42 -25.78
CA LEU A 28 10.94 -9.06 -25.99
C LEU A 28 10.38 -8.70 -27.37
N TYR A 29 10.19 -9.70 -28.21
CA TYR A 29 9.57 -9.59 -29.54
C TYR A 29 8.08 -9.93 -29.46
N LEU A 30 7.22 -8.99 -29.87
CA LEU A 30 5.77 -9.17 -29.82
C LEU A 30 5.05 -8.43 -30.96
N SER A 31 3.80 -8.79 -31.21
CA SER A 31 2.89 -7.99 -32.03
C SER A 31 1.69 -7.59 -31.19
N VAL A 32 1.56 -6.28 -30.93
CA VAL A 32 0.36 -5.73 -30.29
C VAL A 32 -0.87 -5.95 -31.16
N LYS A 33 -0.71 -5.99 -32.49
CA LYS A 33 -1.82 -6.12 -33.45
C LYS A 33 -2.39 -7.53 -33.47
N THR A 34 -1.53 -8.56 -33.50
CA THR A 34 -1.99 -9.96 -33.50
C THR A 34 -2.19 -10.51 -32.10
N GLY A 35 -1.61 -9.87 -31.07
CA GLY A 35 -1.65 -10.32 -29.69
C GLY A 35 -0.55 -11.33 -29.34
N GLU A 36 0.28 -11.72 -30.32
CA GLU A 36 1.42 -12.61 -30.11
C GLU A 36 2.47 -11.98 -29.20
N GLY A 37 3.00 -12.75 -28.24
CA GLY A 37 4.01 -12.30 -27.29
C GLY A 37 3.49 -11.44 -26.13
N ILE A 38 2.20 -11.04 -26.13
CA ILE A 38 1.60 -10.24 -25.04
C ILE A 38 1.54 -11.02 -23.71
N ASN A 39 1.35 -12.34 -23.75
CA ASN A 39 1.36 -13.14 -22.53
C ASN A 39 2.75 -13.17 -21.88
N ILE A 40 3.80 -13.26 -22.71
CA ILE A 40 5.19 -13.21 -22.26
C ILE A 40 5.50 -11.83 -21.66
N LEU A 41 5.00 -10.74 -22.26
CA LEU A 41 5.09 -9.40 -21.67
C LEU A 41 4.49 -9.35 -20.26
N LYS A 42 3.28 -9.89 -20.10
CA LYS A 42 2.59 -9.91 -18.80
C LYS A 42 3.38 -10.69 -17.75
N GLU A 43 3.93 -11.83 -18.11
CA GLU A 43 4.76 -12.65 -17.21
C GLU A 43 6.05 -11.94 -16.82
N GLN A 44 6.76 -11.34 -17.78
CA GLN A 44 7.98 -10.58 -17.53
C GLN A 44 7.72 -9.36 -16.63
N LEU A 45 6.61 -8.65 -16.84
CA LEU A 45 6.20 -7.56 -15.97
C LEU A 45 5.88 -8.07 -14.56
N LYS A 46 5.13 -9.16 -14.42
CA LYS A 46 4.83 -9.78 -13.11
C LYS A 46 6.10 -10.16 -12.36
N GLN A 47 7.05 -10.80 -13.04
CA GLN A 47 8.36 -11.16 -12.46
C GLN A 47 9.14 -9.91 -12.04
N LYS A 48 9.28 -8.92 -12.94
CA LYS A 48 10.01 -7.68 -12.63
C LYS A 48 9.38 -6.87 -11.51
N VAL A 49 8.05 -6.81 -11.43
CA VAL A 49 7.37 -6.07 -10.35
C VAL A 49 7.33 -6.85 -9.03
N GLY A 50 7.74 -8.11 -9.00
CA GLY A 50 7.65 -8.96 -7.81
C GLY A 50 6.22 -9.32 -7.46
N PHE A 51 5.35 -9.43 -8.48
CA PHE A 51 3.93 -9.70 -8.32
C PHE A 51 3.72 -11.15 -7.88
N GLN A 52 3.58 -11.37 -6.57
CA GLN A 52 3.03 -12.59 -6.00
C GLN A 52 1.53 -12.40 -5.84
N ASN A 53 0.71 -13.34 -6.36
CA ASN A 53 -0.75 -13.37 -6.21
C ASN A 53 -1.13 -13.28 -4.72
N THR A 54 -1.34 -12.05 -4.24
CA THR A 54 -1.75 -11.72 -2.88
C THR A 54 -2.88 -10.71 -2.94
N GLU A 55 -3.90 -11.04 -3.74
CA GLU A 55 -5.07 -10.19 -3.97
C GLU A 55 -5.78 -9.79 -2.65
N GLY A 56 -5.70 -10.61 -1.60
CA GLY A 56 -6.22 -10.26 -0.26
C GLY A 56 -5.24 -9.48 0.63
N ASN A 57 -3.93 -9.71 0.51
CA ASN A 57 -2.94 -9.19 1.46
C ASN A 57 -2.44 -7.78 1.08
N PHE A 58 -2.57 -7.41 -0.21
CA PHE A 58 -2.13 -6.11 -0.71
C PHE A 58 -3.15 -5.00 -0.42
N MET A 59 -4.45 -5.27 -0.56
CA MET A 59 -5.50 -4.32 -0.18
C MET A 59 -5.52 -4.07 1.34
N ALA A 60 -5.40 -5.13 2.15
CA ALA A 60 -5.27 -5.02 3.60
C ALA A 60 -4.05 -4.18 4.00
N ARG A 61 -2.88 -4.46 3.41
CA ARG A 61 -1.66 -3.65 3.66
C ARG A 61 -1.81 -2.20 3.21
N ARG A 62 -2.38 -1.93 2.04
CA ARG A 62 -2.55 -0.55 1.54
C ARG A 62 -3.48 0.27 2.44
N ARG A 63 -4.58 -0.32 2.93
CA ARG A 63 -5.49 0.33 3.88
C ARG A 63 -4.79 0.61 5.21
N HIS A 64 -4.00 -0.34 5.73
CA HIS A 64 -3.28 -0.13 6.99
C HIS A 64 -2.17 0.93 6.84
N LEU A 65 -1.46 0.95 5.71
CA LEU A 65 -0.47 1.99 5.41
C LEU A 65 -1.09 3.37 5.32
N ASP A 66 -2.27 3.48 4.70
CA ASP A 66 -3.03 4.74 4.65
C ASP A 66 -3.46 5.20 6.04
N ALA A 67 -4.02 4.31 6.86
CA ALA A 67 -4.39 4.58 8.24
C ALA A 67 -3.18 5.05 9.10
N LEU A 68 -2.02 4.39 8.96
CA LEU A 68 -0.78 4.81 9.63
C LEU A 68 -0.29 6.18 9.13
N GLN A 69 -0.42 6.47 7.84
CA GLN A 69 -0.02 7.76 7.27
C GLN A 69 -0.91 8.89 7.80
N ARG A 70 -2.23 8.69 7.86
CA ARG A 70 -3.18 9.63 8.48
C ARG A 70 -2.90 9.85 9.96
N THR A 71 -2.63 8.78 10.70
CA THR A 71 -2.22 8.84 12.12
C THR A 71 -0.98 9.72 12.29
N LYS A 72 0.07 9.47 11.50
CA LYS A 72 1.31 10.23 11.55
C LYS A 72 1.09 11.71 11.25
N LEU A 73 0.25 12.02 10.26
CA LEU A 73 -0.06 13.39 9.89
C LEU A 73 -0.72 14.13 11.06
N ALA A 74 -1.79 13.57 11.63
CA ALA A 74 -2.49 14.16 12.76
C ALA A 74 -1.57 14.36 13.98
N LEU A 75 -0.72 13.37 14.30
CA LEU A 75 0.27 13.52 15.37
C LEU A 75 1.31 14.61 15.09
N THR A 76 1.67 14.83 13.83
CA THR A 76 2.62 15.89 13.44
C THR A 76 1.98 17.25 13.68
N ILE A 77 0.73 17.44 13.25
CA ILE A 77 -0.03 18.67 13.45
C ILE A 77 -0.25 18.93 14.95
N ALA A 78 -0.60 17.90 15.71
CA ALA A 78 -0.71 17.95 17.17
C ALA A 78 0.57 18.47 17.84
N LEU A 79 1.74 17.98 17.42
CA LEU A 79 3.03 18.42 17.96
C LEU A 79 3.34 19.88 17.60
N GLU A 80 3.04 20.29 16.36
CA GLU A 80 3.21 21.67 15.89
C GLU A 80 2.31 22.66 16.65
N HIS A 81 1.12 22.22 17.08
CA HIS A 81 0.13 23.03 17.80
C HIS A 81 -0.04 22.64 19.27
N SER A 82 1.03 22.18 19.92
CA SER A 82 1.01 21.66 21.31
C SER A 82 0.48 22.64 22.38
N THR A 83 0.43 23.95 22.10
CA THR A 83 -0.10 24.98 23.01
C THR A 83 -1.59 25.26 22.82
N ALA A 84 -2.20 24.79 21.73
CA ALA A 84 -3.62 24.96 21.43
C ALA A 84 -4.38 23.68 21.82
N PHE A 85 -4.74 23.56 23.10
CA PHE A 85 -5.28 22.33 23.67
C PHE A 85 -6.53 21.77 22.96
N GLU A 86 -7.41 22.61 22.43
CA GLU A 86 -8.60 22.17 21.69
C GLU A 86 -8.22 21.52 20.35
N LEU A 87 -7.30 22.14 19.61
CA LEU A 87 -6.80 21.61 18.34
C LEU A 87 -5.97 20.34 18.57
N LEU A 88 -5.11 20.34 19.59
CA LEU A 88 -4.35 19.17 20.02
C LEU A 88 -5.27 17.98 20.33
N ALA A 89 -6.35 18.21 21.08
CA ALA A 89 -7.30 17.16 21.43
C ALA A 89 -8.01 16.60 20.19
N GLU A 90 -8.42 17.45 19.25
CA GLU A 90 -9.05 17.02 18.00
C GLU A 90 -8.08 16.22 17.11
N GLU A 91 -6.83 16.65 16.96
CA GLU A 91 -5.83 15.90 16.18
C GLU A 91 -5.49 14.54 16.81
N LEU A 92 -5.41 14.46 18.14
CA LEU A 92 -5.24 13.18 18.84
C LEU A 92 -6.46 12.26 18.63
N ARG A 93 -7.68 12.81 18.60
CA ARG A 93 -8.90 12.06 18.28
C ARG A 93 -8.85 11.51 16.85
N GLN A 94 -8.42 12.31 15.88
CA GLN A 94 -8.26 11.90 14.48
C GLN A 94 -7.20 10.80 14.34
N ALA A 95 -6.07 10.93 15.03
CA ALA A 95 -5.02 9.90 15.06
C ALA A 95 -5.55 8.57 15.61
N GLN A 96 -6.31 8.61 16.71
CA GLN A 96 -6.93 7.43 17.30
C GLN A 96 -7.95 6.77 16.36
N GLN A 97 -8.79 7.56 15.69
CA GLN A 97 -9.77 7.03 14.74
C GLN A 97 -9.12 6.32 13.55
N ALA A 98 -8.02 6.87 13.03
CA ALA A 98 -7.25 6.22 11.96
C ALA A 98 -6.62 4.90 12.43
N LEU A 99 -6.07 4.84 13.65
CA LEU A 99 -5.54 3.59 14.23
C LEU A 99 -6.62 2.51 14.42
N ASN A 100 -7.83 2.91 14.82
CA ASN A 100 -8.97 2.00 15.01
C ASN A 100 -9.37 1.24 13.72
N GLU A 101 -9.04 1.75 12.54
CA GLU A 101 -9.24 1.03 11.28
C GLU A 101 -8.32 -0.20 11.11
N ILE A 102 -7.23 -0.25 11.87
CA ILE A 102 -6.25 -1.35 11.88
C ILE A 102 -6.52 -2.30 13.05
N THR A 103 -6.72 -1.76 14.25
CA THR A 103 -6.84 -2.54 15.50
C THR A 103 -8.26 -2.99 15.82
N GLY A 104 -9.26 -2.45 15.11
CA GLY A 104 -10.67 -2.50 15.53
C GLY A 104 -11.02 -1.29 16.39
N LYS A 105 -12.33 -1.04 16.59
CA LYS A 105 -12.81 0.09 17.39
C LYS A 105 -12.34 -0.05 18.84
N PHE A 106 -11.45 0.86 19.26
CA PHE A 106 -11.19 1.15 20.67
C PHE A 106 -12.10 2.31 21.06
N THR A 107 -13.10 2.03 21.89
CA THR A 107 -14.09 3.01 22.33
C THR A 107 -13.65 3.74 23.59
N SER A 108 -14.32 4.86 23.90
CA SER A 108 -14.11 5.55 25.17
C SER A 108 -14.40 4.64 26.37
N ASP A 109 -15.36 3.71 26.26
CA ASP A 109 -15.65 2.73 27.29
C ASP A 109 -14.51 1.71 27.47
N ASP A 110 -13.84 1.30 26.40
CA ASP A 110 -12.66 0.42 26.48
C ASP A 110 -11.49 1.14 27.18
N LEU A 111 -11.30 2.43 26.88
CA LEU A 111 -10.30 3.27 27.54
C LEU A 111 -10.62 3.44 29.02
N LEU A 112 -11.86 3.79 29.37
CA LEU A 112 -12.30 3.95 30.76
C LEU A 112 -12.21 2.62 31.51
N GLY A 113 -12.65 1.54 30.89
CA GLY A 113 -12.53 0.19 31.43
C GLY A 113 -11.07 -0.16 31.75
N GLN A 114 -10.12 0.20 30.89
CA GLN A 114 -8.70 -0.05 31.14
C GLN A 114 -8.12 0.87 32.23
N ILE A 115 -8.47 2.17 32.25
CA ILE A 115 -8.05 3.11 33.30
C ILE A 115 -8.58 2.68 34.67
N PHE A 116 -9.81 2.17 34.72
CA PHE A 116 -10.46 1.73 35.96
C PHE A 116 -10.23 0.26 36.30
N SER A 117 -9.69 -0.56 35.38
CA SER A 117 -9.36 -1.97 35.65
C SER A 117 -8.29 -2.15 36.74
N THR A 118 -7.47 -1.12 36.95
CA THR A 118 -6.45 -1.07 38.00
C THR A 118 -6.96 -0.41 39.29
N PHE A 119 -8.15 0.18 39.29
CA PHE A 119 -8.81 0.60 40.52
C PHE A 119 -9.61 -0.57 41.07
N CYS A 120 -9.11 -1.22 42.12
CA CYS A 120 -9.94 -2.11 42.91
C CYS A 120 -11.13 -1.31 43.45
N LEU A 121 -12.30 -1.43 42.82
CA LEU A 121 -13.57 -1.09 43.45
C LEU A 121 -13.74 -2.07 44.60
N GLY A 122 -13.27 -1.65 45.77
CA GLY A 122 -13.47 -2.37 47.01
C GLY A 122 -14.95 -2.64 47.23
N LYS A 123 -15.26 -3.90 47.53
CA LYS A 123 -16.35 -4.20 48.47
C LYS A 123 -15.98 -3.67 49.84
#